data_AF-X1LE01-F1
#
_entry.id   AF-X1LE01-F1
#
_cell.length_a   1.000
_cell.length_b   1.000
_cell.length_c   1.000
_cell.angle_alpha   90.00
_cell.angle_beta   90.00
_cell.angle_gamma   90.00
#
_symmetry.space_group_name_H-M   'P 1'
#
loop_
_entity.id
_entity.type
_entity.pdbx_description
1 polymer ?
#
loop_
_entity_poly.entity_id
_entity_poly.type
_entity_poly.pdbx_seq_one_letter_code
_entity_poly.pdbx_strand_id
1 'polypeptide(L)' 'MVEKSRNSITLTKIYKDAIMDLVDSGMYIDLQDAMREALRDLFKKHDLHPFKTTKPEDCPEP' A
#
# COMPACT_ATOMS: atom_id res chain seq x y z
N MET A 1 -15.21 -7.31 6.64
CA MET A 1 -13.85 -7.67 7.08
C MET A 1 -12.90 -7.35 5.93
N VAL A 2 -11.81 -6.63 6.16
CA VAL A 2 -10.81 -6.39 5.11
C VAL A 2 -9.89 -7.60 5.05
N GLU A 3 -9.85 -8.30 3.92
CA GLU A 3 -8.92 -9.40 3.69
C GLU A 3 -7.49 -8.87 3.70
N LYS A 4 -6.64 -9.45 4.56
CA LYS A 4 -5.24 -9.05 4.72
C LYS A 4 -4.34 -10.18 4.24
N SER A 5 -3.61 -9.95 3.15
CA SER A 5 -2.58 -10.86 2.68
C SER A 5 -1.20 -10.43 3.18
N ARG A 6 -0.40 -11.38 3.67
CA ARG A 6 0.98 -11.16 4.06
C ARG A 6 1.89 -11.51 2.89
N ASN A 7 2.52 -10.50 2.29
CA ASN A 7 3.56 -10.69 1.29
C ASN A 7 4.94 -10.41 1.89
N SER A 8 5.87 -11.30 1.61
CA SER A 8 7.30 -11.10 1.85
C SER A 8 7.96 -10.71 0.53
N ILE A 9 8.77 -9.65 0.55
CA ILE A 9 9.53 -9.22 -0.62
C ILE A 9 11.02 -9.19 -0.28
N THR A 10 11.84 -9.56 -1.26
CA THR A 10 13.30 -9.45 -1.15
C THR A 10 13.72 -8.10 -1.71
N LEU A 11 14.35 -7.27 -0.87
CA LEU A 11 14.88 -5.97 -1.26
C LEU A 11 16.39 -5.94 -1.05
N THR A 12 17.08 -5.17 -1.88
CA THR A 12 18.51 -4.86 -1.68
C THR A 12 18.68 -4.07 -0.39
N LYS A 13 19.81 -4.30 0.31
CA LYS A 13 20.09 -3.68 1.61
C LYS A 13 19.94 -2.16 1.60
N ILE A 14 20.37 -1.50 0.53
CA ILE A 14 20.29 -0.04 0.35
C ILE A 14 18.85 0.49 0.45
N TYR A 15 17.89 -0.22 -0.16
CA TYR A 15 16.48 0.18 -0.08
C TYR A 15 15.92 0.02 1.33
N LYS A 16 16.26 -1.08 2.00
CA LYS A 16 15.83 -1.31 3.38
C LYS A 16 16.38 -0.23 4.31
N ASP A 17 17.66 0.13 4.14
CA ASP A 17 18.35 1.12 4.95
C ASP A 17 17.70 2.51 4.80
N ALA A 18 17.45 2.94 3.55
CA ALA A 18 16.77 4.20 3.28
C ALA A 18 15.35 4.26 3.85
N ILE A 19 14.60 3.14 3.82
CA ILE A 19 13.27 3.09 4.45
C ILE A 19 13.38 3.15 5.97
N MET A 20 14.37 2.49 6.57
CA MET A 20 14.59 2.56 8.02
C MET A 20 14.99 3.96 8.47
N ASP A 21 15.76 4.70 7.67
CA ASP A 21 16.11 6.11 7.96
C ASP A 21 14.88 7.02 7.99
N LEU A 22 13.90 6.78 7.09
CA LEU A 22 12.61 7.47 7.09
C LEU A 22 11.76 7.14 8.33
N VAL A 23 11.82 5.90 8.80
CA VAL A 23 11.13 5.47 10.03
C VAL A 23 11.81 6.08 11.26
N ASP A 24 13.14 6.08 11.31
CA ASP A 24 13.93 6.66 12.41
C ASP A 24 13.74 8.18 12.51
N SER A 25 13.63 8.85 11.37
CA SER A 25 13.27 10.27 11.26
C SER A 25 11.83 10.58 11.72
N GLY A 26 11.03 9.56 12.04
CA GLY A 26 9.65 9.71 12.52
C GLY A 26 8.64 10.07 11.42
N MET A 27 9.00 9.97 10.13
CA MET A 27 8.03 10.16 9.05
C MET A 27 7.03 9.01 8.97
N TYR A 28 7.46 7.80 9.35
CA TYR A 28 6.63 6.60 9.34
C TYR A 28 6.77 5.84 10.65
N ILE A 29 5.69 5.16 11.06
CA ILE A 29 5.65 4.42 12.33
C ILE A 29 6.47 3.13 12.26
N ASP A 30 6.43 2.44 11.12
CA ASP A 30 7.14 1.19 10.86
C ASP A 30 7.39 1.02 9.36
N LEU A 31 8.27 0.08 9.01
CA LEU A 31 8.55 -0.30 7.63
C LEU A 31 7.28 -0.70 6.85
N GLN A 32 6.31 -1.38 7.48
CA GLN A 32 5.05 -1.71 6.80
C GLN A 32 4.19 -0.49 6.48
N ASP A 33 4.27 0.55 7.31
CA ASP A 33 3.53 1.79 7.13
C ASP A 33 4.11 2.57 5.95
N ALA A 34 5.44 2.76 5.96
CA ALA A 34 6.18 3.37 4.86
C ALA A 34 5.93 2.66 3.51
N MET A 35 5.94 1.33 3.52
CA MET A 35 5.68 0.53 2.32
C MET A 35 4.24 0.66 1.82
N ARG A 36 3.25 0.75 2.72
CA ARG A 36 1.84 0.96 2.34
C ARG A 36 1.62 2.33 1.70
N GLU A 37 2.22 3.36 2.28
CA GLU A 37 2.17 4.73 1.75
C GLU A 37 2.84 4.81 0.38
N ALA A 38 4.02 4.23 0.21
CA ALA A 38 4.71 4.16 -1.07
C ALA A 38 3.86 3.44 -2.15
N LEU A 39 3.22 2.33 -1.79
CA LEU A 39 2.31 1.62 -2.70
C LEU A 39 1.07 2.47 -3.05
N ARG A 40 0.47 3.16 -2.08
CA ARG A 40 -0.66 4.07 -2.33
C ARG A 40 -0.28 5.18 -3.32
N ASP A 41 0.89 5.78 -3.14
CA ASP A 41 1.38 6.83 -4.05
C ASP A 41 1.65 6.28 -5.46
N LEU A 42 2.27 5.10 -5.55
CA LEU A 42 2.47 4.39 -6.82
C LEU A 42 1.15 4.14 -7.54
N PHE A 43 0.16 3.59 -6.84
CA PHE A 43 -1.16 3.30 -7.38
C PHE A 43 -1.88 4.59 -7.83
N LYS A 44 -1.81 5.66 -7.03
CA LYS A 44 -2.36 6.97 -7.38
C LYS A 44 -1.73 7.55 -8.65
N LYS A 45 -0.41 7.42 -8.82
CA LYS A 45 0.31 7.88 -10.03
C LYS A 45 -0.12 7.15 -11.30
N HIS A 46 -0.56 5.90 -11.18
CA HIS A 46 -1.00 5.08 -12.30
C HIS A 46 -2.54 5.07 -12.50
N ASP A 47 -3.30 5.93 -11.81
CA ASP A 47 -4.78 5.93 -11.76
C ASP A 47 -5.40 4.58 -11.33
N LEU A 48 -4.57 3.72 -10.74
CA LEU A 48 -5.01 2.47 -10.15
C LEU A 48 -5.52 2.82 -8.76
N HIS A 49 -6.83 2.94 -8.60
CA HIS A 49 -7.42 3.15 -7.29
C HIS A 49 -7.74 1.77 -6.69
N PRO A 50 -6.92 1.23 -5.76
CA PRO A 50 -7.26 -0.02 -5.05
C PRO A 50 -8.51 0.12 -4.17
N PHE A 51 -9.01 1.34 -3.99
CA PHE A 51 -10.25 1.67 -3.29
C PHE A 51 -11.35 2.18 -4.23
N LYS A 52 -11.26 1.97 -5.57
CA LYS A 52 -12.44 2.12 -6.42
C LYS A 52 -13.44 1.09 -5.91
N THR A 53 -14.40 1.56 -5.12
CA THR A 53 -15.59 0.82 -4.74
C THR A 53 -16.07 0.16 -6.03
N THR A 54 -16.22 -1.16 -6.01
CA THR A 54 -17.28 -1.75 -6.82
C THR A 54 -18.53 -0.98 -6.40
N LYS A 55 -19.00 -0.04 -7.23
CA LYS A 55 -20.37 0.44 -7.07
C LYS A 55 -21.23 -0.82 -7.20
N PRO A 56 -22.23 -1.04 -6.32
CA PRO A 56 -23.26 -2.02 -6.60
C PRO A 56 -24.10 -1.50 -7.77
N GLU A 57 -23.60 -1.66 -8.99
CA GLU A 57 -24.35 -1.51 -10.24
C GLU A 57 -24.40 -2.89 -10.90
N ASP A 58 -25.00 -3.84 -10.19
CA ASP A 58 -25.71 -4.97 -10.78
C ASP A 58 -26.79 -5.40 -9.77
N CYS A 59 -27.84 -4.59 -9.67
CA CYS A 59 -29.15 -5.08 -9.26
C CYS A 59 -29.82 -5.59 -10.53
N PRO A 60 -29.91 -6.90 -10.79
CA PRO A 60 -30.96 -7.39 -11.65
C PRO A 60 -32.26 -7.33 -10.85
N GLU A 61 -33.17 -6.44 -11.26
CA GLU A 61 -34.59 -6.53 -10.93
C GLU A 61 -35.17 -7.80 -11.58
N PRO A 62 -35.83 -8.67 -10.79
CA PRO A 62 -37.04 -9.33 -11.28
C PRO A 62 -38.28 -9.00 -10.44
#